data_AF-A0A4Q3WJ27-F1
#
_entry.id   AF-A0A4Q3WJ27-F1
#
_cell.length_a   1.000
_cell.length_b   1.000
_cell.length_c   1.000
_cell.angle_alpha   90.00
_cell.angle_beta   90.00
_cell.angle_gamma   90.00
#
_symmetry.space_group_name_H-M   'P 1'
#
loop_
_entity.id
_entity.type
_entity.pdbx_description
1 polymer ?
#
loop_
_entity_poly.entity_id
_entity_poly.type
_entity_poly.pdbx_seq_one_letter_code
_entity_poly.pdbx_strand_id
1 'polypeptide(L)'
;MKLPARVDLLVKKGNDVDSTQVAAEGVFRFDESISITWDNGMAVDVMPFAWDMMPVRMEGVAADAKLEPLQQWFWRWFAEPEELEGPVQEVVHYLGDPETVDGGLRLVADMGTAPLEAWQDLLDACAACGAKKVFVGEPQPDEDEAGVTA
;
A
#
# COMPACT_ATOMS: atom_id res chain seq x y z
N MET A 1 -2.06 14.14 3.02
CA MET A 1 -0.86 14.44 2.21
C MET A 1 -1.34 14.95 0.85
N LYS A 2 -0.50 15.51 -0.02
CA LYS A 2 -0.91 15.88 -1.39
C LYS A 2 0.01 15.19 -2.38
N LEU A 3 -0.23 13.90 -2.60
CA LEU A 3 0.57 13.05 -3.49
C LEU A 3 -0.19 12.80 -4.81
N PRO A 4 0.53 12.64 -5.94
CA PRO A 4 -0.08 12.26 -7.22
C PRO A 4 -0.54 10.80 -7.21
N ALA A 5 -1.25 10.40 -8.28
CA ALA A 5 -1.63 9.03 -8.55
C ALA A 5 -1.35 8.68 -10.02
N ARG A 6 -1.00 7.43 -10.31
CA ARG A 6 -0.91 6.89 -11.68
C ARG A 6 -2.23 6.26 -12.10
N VAL A 7 -2.47 6.28 -13.41
CA VAL A 7 -3.57 5.57 -14.06
C VAL A 7 -2.98 4.55 -15.01
N ASP A 8 -3.58 3.36 -15.08
CA ASP A 8 -3.01 2.25 -15.86
C ASP A 8 -3.25 2.42 -17.36
N LEU A 9 -4.42 2.95 -17.73
CA LEU A 9 -4.81 3.09 -19.12
C LEU A 9 -5.42 4.47 -19.38
N LEU A 10 -4.91 5.13 -20.43
CA LEU A 10 -5.53 6.31 -21.02
C LEU A 10 -6.19 5.92 -22.35
N VAL A 11 -7.50 6.12 -22.46
CA VAL A 11 -8.27 5.85 -23.67
C VAL A 11 -8.55 7.17 -24.38
N LYS A 12 -7.90 7.38 -25.53
CA LYS A 12 -8.13 8.57 -26.36
C LYS A 12 -9.21 8.31 -27.41
N LYS A 13 -10.29 9.10 -27.38
CA LYS A 13 -11.37 9.09 -28.38
C LYS A 13 -11.49 10.48 -29.03
N GLY A 14 -10.84 10.65 -30.19
CA GLY A 14 -10.76 11.96 -30.84
C GLY A 14 -9.95 12.95 -29.99
N ASN A 15 -10.60 14.01 -29.50
CA ASN A 15 -10.00 14.98 -28.58
C ASN A 15 -10.22 14.67 -27.10
N ASP A 16 -11.08 13.69 -26.78
CA ASP A 16 -11.36 13.31 -25.40
C ASP A 16 -10.33 12.28 -24.93
N VAL A 17 -9.90 12.41 -23.68
CA VAL A 17 -9.04 11.45 -22.99
C VAL A 17 -9.80 10.96 -21.76
N ASP A 18 -10.04 9.66 -21.71
CA ASP A 18 -10.61 8.95 -20.57
C ASP A 18 -9.51 8.14 -19.88
N SER A 19 -9.70 7.75 -18.63
CA SER A 19 -8.74 6.94 -17.89
C SER A 19 -9.42 5.80 -17.14
N THR A 20 -8.77 4.64 -17.09
CA THR A 20 -9.22 3.52 -16.27
C THR A 20 -8.05 2.89 -15.54
N GLN A 21 -8.33 2.34 -14.36
CA GLN A 21 -7.42 1.49 -13.62
C GLN A 21 -7.70 0.02 -13.97
N VAL A 22 -6.66 -0.80 -13.93
CA VAL A 22 -6.71 -2.24 -14.08
C VAL A 22 -6.60 -2.82 -12.68
N ALA A 23 -7.75 -3.20 -12.11
CA ALA A 23 -7.77 -3.84 -10.81
C ALA A 23 -7.33 -5.30 -10.92
N ALA A 24 -6.59 -5.78 -9.92
CA ALA A 24 -6.32 -7.21 -9.79
C ALA A 24 -7.63 -7.97 -9.52
N GLU A 25 -7.84 -9.10 -10.22
CA GLU A 25 -9.06 -9.91 -10.04
C GLU A 25 -9.10 -10.64 -8.69
N GLY A 26 -8.01 -10.64 -7.90
CA GLY A 26 -7.93 -11.40 -6.66
C GLY A 26 -6.88 -10.91 -5.66
N VAL A 27 -7.09 -11.33 -4.41
CA VAL A 27 -6.22 -11.11 -3.26
C VAL A 27 -5.16 -12.22 -3.21
N PHE A 28 -3.93 -11.90 -2.82
CA PHE A 28 -2.96 -12.92 -2.45
C PHE A 28 -3.45 -13.64 -1.19
N ARG A 29 -3.94 -14.87 -1.35
CA ARG A 29 -4.46 -15.68 -0.25
C ARG A 29 -3.38 -16.59 0.32
N PHE A 30 -3.30 -16.63 1.64
CA PHE A 30 -2.57 -17.61 2.41
C PHE A 30 -3.31 -17.87 3.73
N ASP A 31 -3.24 -19.10 4.24
CA ASP A 31 -4.16 -19.60 5.27
C ASP A 31 -3.92 -18.97 6.66
N GLU A 32 -2.70 -18.49 6.94
CA GLU A 32 -2.32 -17.90 8.22
C GLU A 32 -1.53 -16.61 8.04
N SER A 33 -1.76 -15.62 8.91
CA SER A 33 -0.95 -14.39 8.90
C SER A 33 0.53 -14.69 9.09
N ILE A 34 1.38 -14.06 8.28
CA ILE A 34 2.82 -14.20 8.39
C ILE A 34 3.33 -13.12 9.34
N SER A 35 3.78 -13.52 10.52
CA SER A 35 4.41 -12.63 11.49
C SER A 35 5.93 -12.62 11.34
N ILE A 36 6.52 -11.45 11.18
CA ILE A 36 7.97 -11.23 11.12
C ILE A 36 8.39 -10.14 12.11
N THR A 37 9.62 -10.26 12.62
CA THR A 37 10.27 -9.18 13.36
C THR A 37 11.22 -8.47 12.41
N TRP A 38 10.98 -7.18 12.18
CA TRP A 38 11.82 -6.34 11.34
C TRP A 38 13.16 -6.03 12.04
N ASP A 39 14.18 -5.63 11.29
CA ASP A 39 15.55 -5.48 11.80
C ASP A 39 15.69 -4.51 12.98
N ASN A 40 14.80 -3.52 13.07
CA ASN A 40 14.76 -2.54 14.16
C ASN A 40 13.89 -2.98 15.37
N GLY A 41 13.39 -4.23 15.36
CA GLY A 41 12.49 -4.78 16.37
C GLY A 41 11.01 -4.44 16.19
N MET A 42 10.62 -3.78 15.10
CA MET A 42 9.21 -3.55 14.75
C MET A 42 8.54 -4.88 14.38
N ALA A 43 7.37 -5.17 14.95
CA ALA A 43 6.60 -6.34 14.55
C ALA A 43 5.86 -6.06 13.24
N VAL A 44 5.82 -7.03 12.33
CA VAL A 44 5.04 -6.93 11.08
C VAL A 44 4.19 -8.17 10.93
N ASP A 45 2.88 -7.99 10.76
CA ASP A 45 1.94 -9.06 10.44
C ASP A 45 1.44 -8.84 9.01
N VAL A 46 1.66 -9.82 8.14
CA VAL A 46 1.17 -9.81 6.75
C VAL A 46 -0.05 -10.73 6.69
N MET A 47 -1.18 -10.18 6.29
CA MET A 47 -2.46 -10.86 6.05
C MET A 47 -2.78 -10.81 4.56
N PRO A 48 -3.75 -11.58 4.05
CA PRO A 48 -4.15 -11.49 2.65
C PRO A 48 -4.47 -10.04 2.19
N PHE A 49 -3.93 -9.64 1.05
CA PHE A 49 -4.18 -8.32 0.44
C PHE A 49 -4.08 -8.37 -1.09
N ALA A 50 -4.64 -7.37 -1.76
CA ALA A 50 -4.45 -7.14 -3.19
C ALA A 50 -3.33 -6.12 -3.42
N TRP A 51 -2.46 -6.35 -4.40
CA TRP A 51 -1.25 -5.52 -4.62
C TRP A 51 -1.59 -4.05 -4.93
N ASP A 52 -2.69 -3.85 -5.65
CA ASP A 52 -3.25 -2.57 -6.08
C ASP A 52 -4.13 -1.89 -5.01
N MET A 53 -4.43 -2.61 -3.93
CA MET A 53 -5.24 -2.15 -2.81
C MET A 53 -4.69 -2.75 -1.51
N MET A 54 -3.45 -2.37 -1.14
CA MET A 54 -2.74 -2.89 0.02
C MET A 54 -3.00 -1.99 1.24
N PRO A 55 -3.85 -2.40 2.21
CA PRO A 55 -4.00 -1.69 3.46
C PRO A 55 -2.72 -1.82 4.28
N VAL A 56 -2.30 -0.72 4.90
CA VAL A 56 -1.19 -0.68 5.83
C VAL A 56 -1.66 0.02 7.10
N ARG A 57 -1.60 -0.68 8.23
CA ARG A 57 -1.91 -0.11 9.54
C ARG A 57 -0.65 -0.07 10.40
N MET A 58 -0.35 1.10 10.94
CA MET A 58 0.81 1.36 11.78
C MET A 58 0.34 1.64 13.21
N GLU A 59 0.72 0.79 14.16
CA GLU A 59 0.43 0.97 15.58
C GLU A 59 1.62 1.53 16.35
N GLY A 60 1.33 2.24 17.45
CA GLY A 60 2.35 2.87 18.30
C GLY A 60 2.97 4.13 17.70
N VAL A 61 2.35 4.66 16.65
CA VAL A 61 2.71 5.94 16.03
C VAL A 61 2.07 7.07 16.83
N ALA A 62 2.85 8.11 17.15
CA ALA A 62 2.34 9.28 17.84
C ALA A 62 1.36 10.08 16.94
N ALA A 63 0.37 10.74 17.55
CA ALA A 63 -0.61 11.53 16.79
C ALA A 63 0.03 12.71 16.02
N ASP A 64 1.18 13.20 16.49
CA ASP A 64 1.99 14.25 15.87
C ASP A 64 3.22 13.69 15.13
N ALA A 65 3.23 12.39 14.83
CA ALA A 65 4.32 11.76 14.11
C ALA A 65 4.55 12.41 12.74
N LYS A 66 5.83 12.49 12.40
CA LYS A 66 6.32 13.00 11.13
C LYS A 66 6.20 11.90 10.06
N LEU A 67 5.34 12.12 9.07
CA LEU A 67 5.04 11.18 7.98
C LEU A 67 5.86 11.46 6.71
N GLU A 68 6.83 12.37 6.79
CA GLU A 68 7.79 12.66 5.73
C GLU A 68 8.52 11.40 5.19
N PRO A 69 8.88 10.39 6.01
CA PRO A 69 9.47 9.16 5.48
C PRO A 69 8.57 8.42 4.48
N LEU A 70 7.26 8.35 4.74
CA LEU A 70 6.29 7.75 3.81
C LEU A 70 6.18 8.55 2.51
N GLN A 71 6.27 9.88 2.58
CA GLN A 71 6.27 10.74 1.39
C GLN A 71 7.54 10.53 0.56
N GLN A 72 8.70 10.44 1.22
CA GLN A 72 9.98 10.19 0.54
C GLN A 72 10.01 8.81 -0.12
N TRP A 73 9.51 7.79 0.59
CA TRP A 73 9.30 6.46 0.03
C TRP A 73 8.42 6.52 -1.22
N PHE A 74 7.27 7.19 -1.14
CA PHE A 74 6.37 7.29 -2.27
C PHE A 74 7.04 7.97 -3.47
N TRP A 75 7.68 9.13 -3.29
CA TRP A 75 8.32 9.83 -4.40
C TRP A 75 9.45 9.03 -5.06
N ARG A 76 10.21 8.29 -4.27
CA ARG A 76 11.25 7.40 -4.78
C ARG A 76 10.68 6.32 -5.68
N TRP A 77 9.56 5.70 -5.29
CA TRP A 77 8.98 4.57 -5.99
C TRP A 77 7.88 4.96 -6.99
N PHE A 78 7.38 6.19 -6.93
CA PHE A 78 6.49 6.73 -7.95
C PHE A 78 7.26 6.99 -9.26
N ALA A 79 8.54 7.40 -9.13
CA ALA A 79 9.51 7.79 -10.16
C ALA A 79 8.99 8.83 -11.17
N GLU A 80 9.87 9.66 -11.72
CA GLU A 80 9.45 10.59 -12.77
C GLU A 80 9.36 9.85 -14.13
N PRO A 81 8.44 10.23 -15.05
CA PRO A 81 8.29 9.56 -16.34
C PRO A 81 9.57 9.42 -17.16
N GLU A 82 10.50 10.36 -17.02
CA GLU A 82 11.80 10.35 -17.70
C GLU A 82 12.77 9.28 -17.19
N GLU A 83 12.52 8.72 -16.00
CA GLU A 83 13.34 7.70 -15.36
C GLU A 83 12.87 6.27 -15.70
N LEU A 84 11.74 6.14 -16.40
CA LEU A 84 11.10 4.86 -16.66
C LEU A 84 11.65 4.21 -17.94
N GLU A 85 12.16 2.99 -17.80
CA GLU A 85 12.70 2.20 -18.90
C GLU A 85 11.96 0.86 -19.02
N GLY A 86 11.84 0.38 -20.26
CA GLY A 86 11.28 -0.94 -20.53
C GLY A 86 9.75 -1.04 -20.43
N PRO A 87 9.21 -2.26 -20.58
CA PRO A 87 7.76 -2.50 -20.64
C PRO A 87 7.08 -2.56 -19.25
N VAL A 88 7.83 -2.75 -18.18
CA VAL A 88 7.37 -2.73 -16.79
C VAL A 88 8.12 -1.62 -16.08
N GLN A 89 7.39 -0.68 -15.48
CA GLN A 89 7.96 0.58 -14.99
C GLN A 89 8.50 0.49 -13.57
N GLU A 90 8.19 -0.59 -12.83
CA GLU A 90 8.67 -0.81 -11.46
C GLU A 90 8.26 0.29 -10.46
N VAL A 91 7.04 0.82 -10.63
CA VAL A 91 6.54 1.97 -9.87
C VAL A 91 5.32 1.69 -9.00
N VAL A 92 5.23 2.43 -7.90
CA VAL A 92 4.05 2.60 -7.05
C VAL A 92 3.08 3.56 -7.75
N HIS A 93 1.79 3.24 -7.72
CA HIS A 93 0.77 4.03 -8.39
C HIS A 93 0.07 5.00 -7.44
N TYR A 94 -0.08 4.64 -6.17
CA TYR A 94 -0.82 5.46 -5.21
C TYR A 94 -0.38 5.22 -3.77
N LEU A 95 -0.43 6.28 -2.98
CA LEU A 95 -0.40 6.24 -1.53
C LEU A 95 -1.53 7.11 -0.98
N GLY A 96 -2.45 6.48 -0.26
CA GLY A 96 -3.58 7.12 0.35
C GLY A 96 -3.21 8.03 1.51
N ASP A 97 -4.10 8.97 1.78
CA ASP A 97 -3.96 9.81 2.96
C ASP A 97 -4.11 8.97 4.23
N PRO A 98 -3.26 9.21 5.24
CA PRO A 98 -3.30 8.47 6.47
C PRO A 98 -4.54 8.88 7.28
N GLU A 99 -5.31 7.88 7.66
CA GLU A 99 -6.48 7.99 8.51
C GLU A 99 -6.08 7.64 9.95
N THR A 100 -6.47 8.46 10.92
CA THR A 100 -6.31 8.11 12.32
C THR A 100 -7.28 7.00 12.69
N VAL A 101 -6.76 5.94 13.29
CA VAL A 101 -7.52 4.80 13.81
C VAL A 101 -7.13 4.53 15.26
N ASP A 102 -7.90 3.69 15.95
CA ASP A 102 -7.56 3.31 17.33
C ASP A 102 -6.16 2.67 17.38
N GLY A 103 -5.26 3.32 18.12
CA GLY A 103 -3.89 2.83 18.33
C GLY A 103 -2.86 3.24 17.27
N GLY A 104 -3.24 4.02 16.25
CA GLY A 104 -2.28 4.57 15.28
C GLY A 104 -2.88 5.12 13.99
N LEU A 105 -2.28 4.75 12.85
CA LEU A 105 -2.64 5.25 11.53
C LEU A 105 -2.93 4.10 10.57
N ARG A 106 -3.85 4.33 9.63
CA ARG A 106 -4.14 3.43 8.51
C ARG A 106 -4.00 4.18 7.20
N LEU A 107 -3.43 3.54 6.19
CA LEU A 107 -3.36 4.05 4.82
C LEU A 107 -3.55 2.90 3.84
N VAL A 108 -3.70 3.22 2.56
CA VAL A 108 -3.78 2.24 1.48
C VAL A 108 -2.72 2.57 0.45
N ALA A 109 -1.98 1.58 -0.04
CA ALA A 109 -1.05 1.73 -1.14
C ALA A 109 -1.51 0.92 -2.36
N ASP A 110 -1.39 1.51 -3.54
CA ASP A 110 -1.42 0.78 -4.81
C ASP A 110 0.03 0.60 -5.25
N MET A 111 0.52 -0.62 -5.12
CA MET A 111 1.91 -0.93 -5.43
C MET A 111 2.14 -1.05 -6.94
N GLY A 112 1.10 -0.99 -7.78
CA GLY A 112 1.23 -0.96 -9.23
C GLY A 112 2.14 -2.07 -9.77
N THR A 113 3.27 -1.66 -10.34
CA THR A 113 4.31 -2.58 -10.83
C THR A 113 5.56 -2.59 -9.95
N ALA A 114 5.51 -1.95 -8.79
CA ALA A 114 6.64 -1.80 -7.89
C ALA A 114 7.24 -3.16 -7.49
N PRO A 115 8.57 -3.23 -7.38
CA PRO A 115 9.26 -4.46 -7.04
C PRO A 115 9.20 -4.71 -5.52
N LEU A 116 9.71 -5.86 -5.08
CA LEU A 116 9.70 -6.26 -3.67
C LEU A 116 10.47 -5.26 -2.77
N GLU A 117 11.54 -4.68 -3.30
CA GLU A 117 12.36 -3.68 -2.61
C GLU A 117 11.52 -2.46 -2.21
N ALA A 118 10.52 -2.08 -3.03
CA ALA A 118 9.61 -0.99 -2.69
C ALA A 118 8.77 -1.34 -1.47
N TRP A 119 8.33 -2.59 -1.34
CA TRP A 119 7.60 -3.05 -0.18
C TRP A 119 8.48 -3.10 1.08
N GLN A 120 9.75 -3.50 0.97
CA GLN A 120 10.68 -3.49 2.09
C GLN A 120 10.97 -2.05 2.56
N ASP A 121 11.24 -1.15 1.62
CA ASP A 121 11.46 0.27 1.91
C ASP A 121 10.21 0.94 2.53
N LEU A 122 8.99 0.44 2.24
CA LEU A 122 7.76 0.91 2.87
C LEU A 122 7.75 0.57 4.36
N LEU A 123 8.19 -0.63 4.74
CA LEU A 123 8.32 -1.03 6.14
C LEU A 123 9.37 -0.19 6.86
N ASP A 124 10.49 0.11 6.20
CA ASP A 124 11.49 1.03 6.73
C ASP A 124 10.94 2.44 6.93
N ALA A 125 10.12 2.93 5.99
CA ALA A 125 9.44 4.22 6.14
C ALA A 125 8.43 4.22 7.30
N CYS A 126 7.67 3.13 7.48
CA CYS A 126 6.76 2.98 8.63
C CYS A 126 7.53 3.00 9.96
N ALA A 127 8.64 2.26 10.02
CA ALA A 127 9.56 2.26 11.14
C ALA A 127 10.12 3.65 11.44
N ALA A 128 10.54 4.39 10.41
CA ALA A 128 11.05 5.76 10.54
C ALA A 128 9.98 6.77 11.01
N CYS A 129 8.71 6.50 10.72
CA CYS A 129 7.58 7.25 11.28
C CYS A 129 7.29 6.88 12.76
N GLY A 130 7.99 5.90 13.32
CA GLY A 130 7.89 5.50 14.72
C GLY A 130 6.97 4.32 15.00
N ALA A 131 6.48 3.62 13.96
CA ALA A 131 5.64 2.44 14.15
C ALA A 131 6.35 1.37 15.00
N LYS A 132 5.59 0.75 15.90
CA LYS A 132 6.04 -0.40 16.71
C LYS A 132 5.52 -1.71 16.18
N LYS A 133 4.36 -1.65 15.51
CA LYS A 133 3.77 -2.76 14.81
C LYS A 133 3.16 -2.29 13.51
N VAL A 134 3.35 -3.06 12.44
CA VAL A 134 2.73 -2.82 11.14
C VAL A 134 1.89 -4.02 10.77
N PHE A 135 0.70 -3.77 10.23
CA PHE A 135 -0.13 -4.77 9.60
C PHE A 135 -0.20 -4.45 8.12
N VAL A 136 0.09 -5.43 7.28
CA VAL A 136 -0.08 -5.36 5.83
C VAL A 136 -1.25 -6.27 5.47
N GLY A 137 -2.24 -5.75 4.76
CA GLY A 137 -3.50 -6.45 4.56
C GLY A 137 -4.50 -6.26 5.69
N GLU A 138 -5.65 -6.91 5.56
CA GLU A 138 -6.70 -6.95 6.57
C GLU A 138 -7.14 -8.40 6.78
N PRO A 139 -7.61 -8.75 7.99
CA PRO A 139 -8.28 -10.02 8.21
C PRO A 139 -9.48 -10.08 7.27
N GLN A 140 -9.55 -11.10 6.42
CA GLN A 140 -10.78 -11.35 5.69
C GLN A 140 -11.79 -11.91 6.69
N PRO A 141 -13.06 -11.44 6.67
CA PRO A 141 -14.11 -12.15 7.38
C PRO A 141 -14.18 -13.57 6.81
N ASP A 142 -14.33 -14.57 7.67
CA ASP A 142 -14.52 -15.95 7.23
C ASP A 142 -15.70 -15.99 6.24
N GLU A 143 -15.48 -16.55 5.05
CA GLU A 143 -16.51 -16.66 4.01
C GLU A 143 -17.76 -17.45 4.49
N ASP A 144 -17.66 -18.13 5.64
CA ASP A 144 -18.74 -18.86 6.31
C ASP A 144 -19.74 -17.97 7.08
N GLU A 145 -19.45 -16.69 7.36
CA GLU A 145 -20.40 -15.77 8.01
C GLU A 145 -21.24 -14.93 7.03
N ALA A 146 -20.88 -14.89 5.74
CA ALA A 146 -21.65 -14.16 4.72
C ALA A 146 -22.91 -14.92 4.23
N GLY A 147 -23.20 -16.08 4.82
CA GLY A 147 -24.20 -17.04 4.34
C GLY A 147 -25.47 -17.21 5.16
N VAL A 148 -25.77 -16.38 6.17
CA VAL A 148 -27.12 -16.38 6.81
C VAL A 148 -27.50 -14.98 7.29
N THR A 149 -28.30 -14.26 6.50
CA THR A 149 -29.39 -13.44 7.05
C THR A 149 -30.58 -13.44 6.08
N ALA A 150 -31.65 -14.09 6.56
CA ALA A 150 -33.09 -14.04 6.24
C ALA A 150 -33.58 -13.70 4.82
#